data_AF-F4WSW4-F1
#
_entry.id   AF-F4WSW4-F1
#
_cell.length_a   1.000
_cell.length_b   1.000
_cell.length_c   1.000
_cell.angle_alpha   90.00
_cell.angle_beta   90.00
_cell.angle_gamma   90.00
#
_symmetry.space_group_name_H-M   'P 1'
#
loop_
_entity.id
_entity.type
_entity.pdbx_description
1 polymer ?
#
loop_
_entity_poly.entity_id
_entity_poly.type
_entity_poly.pdbx_seq_one_letter_code
_entity_poly.pdbx_strand_id
1 'polypeptide(L)'
;MSDFVPNNRHMREVLIFFFHSKKTAAEAHRELQKVYGDAALSETTCRDWFRRFKDGDFDVDDRPREGRPKTFEDAELEALLDEDPCQTQEELASVLGVTRQAISKPFFHNKVAFSSK
;
A
#
# COMPACT_ATOMS: atom_id res chain seq x y z
N MET A 1 -23.62 -16.88 -18.19
CA MET A 1 -22.41 -16.99 -17.34
C MET A 1 -22.45 -15.80 -16.41
N SER A 2 -22.20 -15.97 -15.10
CA SER A 2 -22.29 -14.85 -14.15
C SER A 2 -21.18 -13.83 -14.38
N ASP A 3 -21.48 -12.54 -14.21
CA ASP A 3 -20.55 -11.41 -14.34
C ASP A 3 -19.55 -11.29 -13.18
N PHE A 4 -19.30 -12.39 -12.48
CA PHE A 4 -18.41 -12.41 -11.32
C PHE A 4 -16.96 -12.27 -11.78
N VAL A 5 -16.37 -11.11 -11.50
CA VAL A 5 -14.95 -10.86 -11.69
C VAL A 5 -14.24 -11.03 -10.34
N PRO A 6 -13.41 -12.07 -10.18
CA PRO A 6 -12.70 -12.31 -8.93
C PRO A 6 -11.66 -11.23 -8.68
N ASN A 7 -11.55 -10.78 -7.43
CA ASN A 7 -10.47 -9.89 -6.99
C ASN A 7 -9.34 -10.70 -6.31
N ASN A 8 -8.23 -10.03 -6.01
CA ASN A 8 -7.07 -10.68 -5.39
C ASN A 8 -7.40 -11.30 -4.01
N ARG A 9 -8.26 -10.67 -3.22
CA ARG A 9 -8.66 -11.17 -1.90
C ARG A 9 -9.40 -12.50 -2.03
N HIS A 10 -10.41 -12.54 -2.90
CA HIS A 10 -11.16 -13.75 -3.24
C HIS A 10 -10.22 -14.89 -3.69
N MET A 11 -9.26 -14.59 -4.56
CA MET A 11 -8.30 -15.60 -5.01
C MET A 11 -7.46 -16.18 -3.87
N ARG A 12 -7.03 -15.35 -2.91
CA ARG A 12 -6.26 -15.79 -1.73
C ARG A 12 -7.09 -16.67 -0.81
N GLU A 13 -8.37 -16.35 -0.60
CA GLU A 13 -9.31 -17.19 0.14
C GLU A 13 -9.50 -18.56 -0.53
N VAL A 14 -9.61 -18.60 -1.86
CA VAL A 14 -9.67 -19.87 -2.60
C VAL A 14 -8.37 -20.66 -2.46
N LEU A 15 -7.21 -20.01 -2.41
CA LEU A 15 -5.95 -20.69 -2.13
C LEU A 15 -5.90 -21.32 -0.73
N ILE A 16 -6.51 -20.70 0.28
CA ILE A 16 -6.66 -21.29 1.62
C ILE A 16 -7.47 -22.59 1.54
N PHE A 17 -8.59 -22.57 0.82
CA PHE A 17 -9.39 -23.78 0.59
C PHE A 17 -8.56 -24.91 -0.04
N PHE A 18 -7.75 -24.61 -1.08
CA PHE A 18 -6.90 -25.61 -1.70
C PHE A 18 -5.78 -26.11 -0.78
N PHE A 19 -5.21 -25.23 0.05
CA PHE A 19 -4.20 -25.60 1.04
C PHE A 19 -4.75 -26.59 2.07
N HIS A 20 -5.94 -26.32 2.63
CA HIS A 20 -6.60 -27.25 3.55
C HIS A 20 -7.04 -28.56 2.88
N SER A 21 -7.39 -28.50 1.58
CA SER A 21 -7.66 -29.67 0.75
C SER A 21 -6.42 -30.49 0.38
N LYS A 22 -5.25 -30.17 0.95
CA LYS A 22 -3.97 -30.87 0.74
C LYS A 22 -3.48 -30.86 -0.71
N LYS A 23 -3.97 -29.93 -1.54
CA LYS A 23 -3.42 -29.70 -2.87
C LYS A 23 -2.07 -29.00 -2.78
N THR A 24 -1.30 -29.09 -3.85
CA THR A 24 -0.08 -28.31 -4.07
C THR A 24 -0.40 -26.95 -4.70
N ALA A 25 0.52 -26.00 -4.61
CA ALA A 25 0.36 -24.68 -5.26
C ALA A 25 0.19 -24.78 -6.78
N ALA A 26 0.87 -25.74 -7.42
CA ALA A 26 0.77 -25.99 -8.85
C ALA A 26 -0.61 -26.54 -9.25
N GLU A 27 -1.17 -27.45 -8.47
CA GLU A 27 -2.54 -27.95 -8.69
C GLU A 27 -3.57 -26.85 -8.46
N ALA A 28 -3.42 -26.05 -7.39
CA ALA A 28 -4.29 -24.90 -7.13
C ALA A 28 -4.26 -23.90 -8.29
N HIS A 29 -3.08 -23.57 -8.83
CA HIS A 29 -2.95 -22.69 -9.99
C HIS A 29 -3.67 -23.25 -11.23
N ARG A 30 -3.50 -24.53 -11.55
CA ARG A 30 -4.18 -25.18 -12.69
C ARG A 30 -5.70 -25.12 -12.57
N GLU A 31 -6.23 -25.34 -11.37
CA GLU A 31 -7.68 -25.27 -11.10
C GLU A 31 -8.19 -23.82 -11.18
N LEU A 32 -7.46 -22.86 -10.62
CA LEU A 32 -7.79 -21.45 -10.73
C LEU A 32 -7.80 -21.00 -12.19
N GLN A 33 -6.79 -21.38 -12.99
CA GLN A 33 -6.71 -21.02 -14.40
C GLN A 33 -7.83 -21.66 -15.22
N LYS A 34 -8.25 -22.88 -14.89
CA LYS A 34 -9.40 -23.55 -15.53
C LYS A 34 -10.73 -22.83 -15.25
N VAL A 35 -10.91 -22.29 -14.05
CA VAL A 35 -12.18 -21.66 -13.62
C VAL A 35 -12.23 -20.17 -13.97
N TYR A 36 -11.13 -19.45 -13.75
CA TYR A 36 -11.07 -17.99 -13.83
C TYR A 36 -10.27 -17.47 -15.04
N GLY A 37 -9.60 -18.34 -15.80
CA GLY A 37 -8.82 -17.95 -16.97
C GLY A 37 -7.74 -16.93 -16.62
N ASP A 38 -7.72 -15.82 -17.36
CA ASP A 38 -6.74 -14.75 -17.21
C ASP A 38 -6.87 -13.97 -15.89
N ALA A 39 -8.00 -14.09 -15.19
CA ALA A 39 -8.17 -13.49 -13.87
C ALA A 39 -7.51 -14.31 -12.74
N ALA A 40 -6.98 -15.50 -13.04
CA ALA A 40 -6.29 -16.34 -12.07
C ALA A 40 -4.95 -15.76 -11.62
N LEU A 41 -4.56 -16.07 -10.38
CA LEU A 41 -3.23 -15.75 -9.88
C LEU A 41 -2.15 -16.52 -10.64
N SER A 42 -1.00 -15.87 -10.83
CA SER A 42 0.19 -16.52 -11.39
C SER A 42 0.66 -17.68 -10.50
N GLU A 43 1.33 -18.67 -11.09
CA GLU A 43 1.86 -19.81 -10.34
C GLU A 43 2.83 -19.36 -9.23
N THR A 44 3.66 -18.35 -9.49
CA THR A 44 4.58 -17.77 -8.50
C THR A 44 3.82 -17.21 -7.30
N THR A 45 2.76 -16.45 -7.55
CA THR A 45 1.91 -15.91 -6.49
C THR A 45 1.26 -17.02 -5.67
N CYS A 46 0.74 -18.07 -6.32
CA CYS A 46 0.21 -19.24 -5.60
C CYS A 46 1.26 -19.88 -4.69
N ARG A 47 2.50 -20.04 -5.16
CA ARG A 47 3.60 -20.61 -4.35
C ARG A 47 3.95 -19.74 -3.15
N ASP A 48 4.01 -18.41 -3.32
CA ASP A 48 4.30 -17.48 -2.23
C ASP A 48 3.23 -17.53 -1.13
N TRP A 49 1.95 -17.57 -1.51
CA TRP A 49 0.84 -17.73 -0.56
C TRP A 49 0.88 -19.07 0.15
N PHE A 50 1.17 -20.15 -0.57
CA PHE A 50 1.33 -21.48 0.05
C PHE A 50 2.50 -21.53 1.04
N ARG A 51 3.57 -20.76 0.82
CA ARG A 51 4.64 -20.61 1.82
C ARG A 51 4.11 -19.93 3.08
N ARG A 52 3.39 -18.81 2.95
CA ARG A 52 2.76 -18.11 4.09
C ARG A 52 1.82 -19.02 4.89
N PHE A 53 0.99 -19.81 4.22
CA PHE A 53 0.07 -20.74 4.89
C PHE A 53 0.79 -21.85 5.64
N LYS A 54 1.96 -22.31 5.17
CA LYS A 54 2.81 -23.26 5.92
C LYS A 54 3.38 -22.64 7.19
N ASP A 55 3.63 -21.33 7.17
CA ASP A 55 4.09 -20.57 8.33
C ASP A 55 2.92 -20.18 9.28
N GLY A 56 1.69 -20.58 8.95
CA GLY A 56 0.49 -20.30 9.73
C GLY A 56 -0.12 -18.91 9.51
N ASP A 57 0.36 -18.17 8.51
CA ASP A 57 -0.16 -16.85 8.16
C ASP A 57 -1.30 -16.98 7.13
N PHE A 58 -2.53 -16.88 7.61
CA PHE A 58 -3.77 -16.95 6.82
C PHE A 58 -4.41 -15.57 6.58
N ASP A 59 -3.71 -14.47 6.89
CA ASP A 59 -4.22 -13.14 6.62
C ASP A 59 -4.17 -12.83 5.12
N VAL A 60 -5.36 -12.78 4.51
CA VAL A 60 -5.56 -12.55 3.08
C VAL A 60 -5.55 -11.08 2.69
N ASP A 61 -5.66 -10.18 3.67
CA ASP A 61 -5.68 -8.75 3.41
C ASP A 61 -4.27 -8.27 3.06
N ASP A 62 -4.20 -7.19 2.27
CA ASP A 62 -2.93 -6.55 1.99
C ASP A 62 -2.45 -5.89 3.28
N ARG A 63 -1.25 -6.27 3.73
CA ARG A 63 -0.59 -5.57 4.83
C ARG A 63 -0.48 -4.09 4.46
N PRO A 64 -0.64 -3.17 5.42
CA PRO A 64 -0.48 -1.76 5.15
C PRO A 64 0.86 -1.56 4.45
N ARG A 65 0.82 -0.93 3.28
CA ARG A 65 2.04 -0.55 2.58
C ARG A 65 2.74 0.44 3.49
N GLU A 66 3.83 0.01 4.10
CA GLU A 66 4.83 0.93 4.62
C GLU A 66 5.35 1.72 3.42
N GLY A 67 4.70 2.85 3.16
CA GLY A 67 5.20 3.83 2.21
C GLY A 67 6.55 4.37 2.70
N ARG A 68 7.17 5.21 1.89
CA ARG A 68 8.34 5.99 2.31
C ARG A 68 8.06 6.56 3.71
N PRO A 69 8.95 6.35 4.71
CA PRO A 69 8.78 6.96 6.02
C PRO A 69 8.51 8.45 5.83
N LYS A 70 7.36 8.94 6.32
CA LYS A 70 7.17 10.38 6.47
C LYS A 70 8.25 10.80 7.45
N THR A 71 9.20 11.59 6.98
CA THR A 71 10.43 11.88 7.71
C THR A 71 10.22 12.92 8.82
N PHE A 72 8.98 13.37 9.00
CA PHE A 72 8.48 14.22 10.08
C PHE A 72 6.94 14.17 10.04
N GLU A 73 6.27 14.47 11.16
CA GLU A 73 4.81 14.47 11.23
C GLU A 73 4.25 15.69 10.48
N ASP A 74 3.24 15.48 9.62
CA ASP A 74 2.60 16.57 8.85
C ASP A 74 2.06 17.66 9.80
N ALA A 75 1.67 17.31 11.03
CA ALA A 75 1.19 18.22 12.05
C ALA A 75 2.28 19.20 12.57
N GLU A 76 3.54 18.78 12.64
CA GLU A 76 4.65 19.64 13.07
C GLU A 76 5.01 20.64 11.97
N LEU A 77 4.96 20.19 10.71
CA LEU A 77 5.11 21.09 9.56
C LEU A 77 3.94 22.08 9.44
N GLU A 78 2.70 21.63 9.69
CA GLU A 78 1.51 22.49 9.70
C GLU A 78 1.59 23.56 10.78
N ALA A 79 2.02 23.22 12.00
CA ALA A 79 2.18 24.19 13.09
C ALA A 79 3.20 25.29 12.76
N LEU A 80 4.34 24.95 12.16
CA LEU A 80 5.35 25.92 11.73
C LEU A 80 4.84 26.86 10.62
N LEU A 81 4.04 26.33 9.69
CA LEU A 81 3.39 27.11 8.62
C LEU A 81 2.18 27.92 9.09
N ASP A 82 1.58 27.58 10.23
CA ASP A 82 0.55 28.37 10.90
C ASP A 82 1.17 29.55 11.67
N GLU A 83 2.34 29.35 12.27
CA GLU A 83 3.08 30.39 13.00
C GLU A 83 3.67 31.44 12.05
N ASP A 84 4.30 31.01 10.96
CA ASP A 84 4.81 31.92 9.93
C ASP A 84 4.61 31.33 8.51
N PRO A 85 3.60 31.81 7.77
CA PRO A 85 3.31 31.31 6.41
C PRO A 85 4.35 31.76 5.38
N CYS A 86 5.28 32.65 5.73
CA CYS A 86 6.33 33.15 4.84
C CYS A 86 7.66 32.38 4.97
N GLN A 87 7.74 31.37 5.84
CA GLN A 87 8.95 30.56 5.98
C GLN A 87 9.31 29.88 4.66
N THR A 88 10.61 29.80 4.42
CA THR A 88 11.17 29.09 3.29
C THR A 88 11.40 27.62 3.62
N GLN A 89 11.51 26.80 2.59
CA GLN A 89 11.83 25.38 2.72
C GLN A 89 13.19 25.13 3.42
N GLU A 90 14.10 26.11 3.38
CA GLU A 90 15.42 26.02 4.02
C GLU A 90 15.35 26.28 5.52
N GLU A 91 14.52 27.24 5.93
CA GLU A 91 14.26 27.52 7.35
C GLU A 91 13.53 26.35 8.02
N LEU A 92 12.48 25.82 7.37
CA LEU A 92 11.78 24.62 7.86
C LEU A 92 12.71 23.40 7.93
N ALA A 93 13.61 23.23 6.95
CA ALA A 93 14.58 22.14 6.95
C ALA A 93 15.54 22.26 8.14
N SER A 94 15.98 23.48 8.43
CA SER A 94 16.87 23.77 9.55
C SER A 94 16.18 23.54 10.91
N VAL A 95 14.92 23.96 11.05
CA VAL A 95 14.14 23.79 12.29
C VAL A 95 13.84 22.31 12.56
N LEU A 96 13.43 21.58 11.52
CA LEU A 96 13.06 20.16 11.63
C LEU A 96 14.28 19.22 11.60
N GLY A 97 15.50 19.75 11.37
CA GLY A 97 16.71 18.94 11.26
C GLY A 97 16.70 17.98 10.07
N VAL A 98 15.92 18.28 9.02
CA VAL A 98 15.75 17.43 7.85
C VAL A 98 16.42 18.04 6.61
N THR A 99 16.65 17.21 5.60
CA THR A 99 17.10 17.74 4.31
C THR A 99 15.98 18.51 3.63
N ARG A 100 16.32 19.59 2.91
CA ARG A 100 15.34 20.37 2.11
C ARG A 100 14.43 19.47 1.26
N GLN A 101 14.98 18.41 0.68
CA GLN A 101 14.28 17.44 -0.18
C GLN A 101 13.21 16.60 0.55
N ALA A 102 13.27 16.54 1.88
CA ALA A 102 12.24 15.89 2.70
C ALA A 102 10.97 16.73 2.79
N ILE A 103 11.08 18.06 2.66
CA ILE A 103 9.95 18.99 2.72
C ILE A 103 9.31 19.08 1.33
N SER A 104 8.08 18.61 1.20
CA SER A 104 7.41 18.49 -0.10
C SER A 104 6.74 19.80 -0.54
N LYS A 105 6.91 20.18 -1.82
CA LYS A 105 6.32 21.39 -2.45
C LYS A 105 4.80 21.60 -2.28
N PRO A 106 3.90 20.59 -2.27
CA PRO A 106 2.46 20.81 -2.13
C PRO A 106 2.03 21.61 -0.89
N PHE A 107 2.83 21.62 0.19
CA PHE A 107 2.51 22.38 1.40
C PHE A 107 2.58 23.91 1.22
N PHE A 108 3.49 24.41 0.36
CA PHE A 108 3.69 25.86 0.18
C PHE A 108 2.69 26.52 -0.78
N HIS A 109 2.01 25.75 -1.63
CA HIS A 109 1.14 26.31 -2.66
C HIS A 109 -0.26 26.70 -2.17
N ASN A 110 -0.67 26.30 -0.96
CA ASN A 110 -2.08 26.40 -0.54
C ASN A 110 -2.44 27.61 0.35
N LYS A 111 -1.47 28.43 0.80
CA LYS A 111 -1.76 29.61 1.66
C LYS A 111 -1.49 30.97 1.03
N VAL A 112 -0.76 31.05 -0.09
CA VAL A 112 -0.54 32.35 -0.78
C VAL A 112 -1.83 32.91 -1.41
N ALA A 113 -2.90 32.12 -1.48
CA ALA A 113 -4.19 32.53 -2.05
C ALA A 113 -5.13 33.26 -1.07
N PHE A 114 -4.81 33.33 0.23
CA PHE A 114 -5.66 33.98 1.25
C PHE A 114 -4.99 35.21 1.88
N SER A 115 -4.57 36.17 1.06
CA SER A 115 -4.33 37.53 1.54
C SER A 115 -4.56 38.56 0.42
N SER A 116 -5.84 38.77 0.08
CA SER A 116 -6.29 40.00 -0.58
C SER A 116 -7.62 40.41 0.04
N LYS A 117 -7.56 41.37 0.94
CA LYS A 117 -8.62 42.36 1.22
C LYS A 117 -7.96 43.74 1.24
#